data_AF-A0A0B7AVB8-F1
#
_entry.id   AF-A0A0B7AVB8-F1
#
_cell.length_a   1.000
_cell.length_b   1.000
_cell.length_c   1.000
_cell.angle_alpha   90.00
_cell.angle_beta   90.00
_cell.angle_gamma   90.00
#
_symmetry.space_group_name_H-M   'P 1'
#
loop_
_entity.id
_entity.type
_entity.pdbx_description
1 polymer ?
#
loop_
_entity_poly.entity_id
_entity_poly.type
_entity_poly.pdbx_seq_one_letter_code
_entity_poly.pdbx_strand_id
1 'polypeptide(L)'
;DVVSKYAIHNCKVGFSLKKQGEGMADVRTAPDSTYEDNIRAIYGVAVSRELLEVRHDDSKLGFTMLALVSNANYSVKKSTFLLFINHRLVDSGSIRKA
;
A
#
# COMPACT_ATOMS: atom_id res chain seq x y z
N ASP A 1 -8.42 7.64 -2.50
CA ASP A 1 -6.99 7.69 -2.90
C ASP A 1 -6.06 7.94 -1.73
N VAL A 2 -5.96 9.15 -1.16
CA VAL A 2 -5.06 9.43 -0.01
C VAL A 2 -5.39 8.56 1.20
N VAL A 3 -6.66 8.51 1.62
CA VAL A 3 -7.10 7.68 2.77
C VAL A 3 -6.76 6.21 2.55
N SER A 4 -6.99 5.69 1.34
CA SER A 4 -6.67 4.31 0.97
C SER A 4 -5.16 4.02 1.12
N LYS A 5 -4.30 4.92 0.63
CA LYS A 5 -2.84 4.79 0.74
C LYS A 5 -2.36 4.77 2.19
N TYR A 6 -2.89 5.66 3.04
CA TYR A 6 -2.56 5.68 4.46
C TYR A 6 -3.15 4.49 5.23
N ALA A 7 -4.31 3.98 4.82
CA ALA A 7 -4.90 2.78 5.40
C ALA A 7 -4.04 1.53 5.15
N ILE A 8 -3.38 1.44 3.99
CA ILE A 8 -2.39 0.39 3.72
C ILE A 8 -1.17 0.56 4.63
N HIS A 9 -0.58 1.75 4.65
CA HIS A 9 0.65 2.01 5.41
C HIS A 9 0.49 1.83 6.93
N ASN A 10 -0.67 2.17 7.47
CA ASN A 10 -0.97 2.05 8.90
C ASN A 10 -1.88 0.83 9.16
N CYS A 11 -1.44 -0.36 8.75
CA CYS A 11 -2.28 -1.55 8.73
C CYS A 11 -2.83 -2.01 10.10
N LYS A 12 -2.23 -1.54 11.20
CA LYS A 12 -2.72 -1.77 12.57
C LYS A 12 -3.88 -0.86 12.98
N VAL A 13 -4.13 0.21 12.24
CA VAL A 13 -5.23 1.14 12.49
C VAL A 13 -6.34 0.89 11.46
N GLY A 14 -7.58 0.76 11.93
CA GLY A 14 -8.74 0.63 11.05
C GLY A 14 -9.14 1.99 10.46
N PHE A 15 -9.35 2.05 9.15
CA PHE A 15 -9.85 3.23 8.45
C PHE A 15 -11.26 2.97 7.91
N SER A 16 -12.12 3.99 7.99
CA SER A 16 -13.42 4.00 7.33
C SER A 16 -13.65 5.35 6.65
N LEU A 17 -13.96 5.34 5.36
CA LEU A 17 -14.39 6.51 4.61
C LEU A 17 -15.71 6.18 3.92
N LYS A 18 -16.72 7.03 4.10
CA LYS A 18 -18.00 6.90 3.41
C LYS A 18 -18.48 8.28 2.96
N LYS A 19 -19.25 8.31 1.88
CA LYS A 19 -20.00 9.49 1.50
C LYS A 19 -21.21 9.68 2.42
N GLN A 20 -21.54 10.93 2.72
CA GLN A 20 -22.72 11.23 3.54
C GLN A 20 -23.99 10.72 2.85
N GLY A 21 -24.86 10.05 3.61
CA GLY A 21 -26.12 9.48 3.12
C GLY A 21 -25.98 8.07 2.52
N GLU A 22 -24.77 7.58 2.27
CA GLU A 22 -24.55 6.21 1.80
C GLU A 22 -24.36 5.23 2.97
N GLY A 23 -24.96 4.04 2.83
CA GLY A 23 -24.90 2.98 3.83
C GLY A 23 -23.59 2.17 3.81
N MET A 24 -22.91 2.13 2.66
CA MET A 24 -21.62 1.44 2.51
C MET A 24 -20.46 2.43 2.54
N ALA A 25 -19.32 1.95 3.04
CA ALA A 25 -18.07 2.70 3.05
C ALA A 25 -17.27 2.42 1.77
N ASP A 26 -16.70 3.47 1.18
CA ASP A 26 -15.80 3.40 0.02
C ASP A 26 -14.43 2.80 0.38
N VAL A 27 -13.96 3.07 1.60
CA VAL A 27 -12.75 2.48 2.16
C VAL A 27 -13.09 1.92 3.52
N ARG A 28 -12.77 0.65 3.75
CA ARG A 28 -12.88 0.02 5.06
C ARG A 28 -11.73 -0.96 5.25
N THR A 29 -10.89 -0.72 6.24
CA THR A 29 -9.86 -1.67 6.70
C THR A 29 -10.11 -2.06 8.14
N ALA A 30 -9.79 -3.30 8.50
CA ALA A 30 -9.93 -3.78 9.87
C ALA A 30 -8.75 -3.28 10.73
N PRO A 31 -8.94 -3.07 12.04
CA PRO A 31 -7.82 -2.87 12.95
C PRO A 31 -6.91 -4.11 12.99
N ASP A 32 -5.67 -3.94 13.44
CA ASP A 32 -4.67 -5.01 13.64
C ASP A 32 -4.37 -5.91 12.43
N SER A 33 -4.70 -5.44 11.23
CA SER A 33 -4.52 -6.18 9.96
C SER A 33 -3.06 -6.19 9.48
N THR A 34 -2.84 -6.78 8.30
CA THR A 34 -1.54 -6.79 7.61
C THR A 34 -1.54 -5.83 6.41
N TYR A 35 -0.36 -5.55 5.86
CA TYR A 35 -0.23 -4.79 4.62
C TYR A 35 -0.97 -5.48 3.46
N GLU A 36 -0.85 -6.80 3.35
CA GLU A 36 -1.49 -7.62 2.32
C GLU A 36 -3.01 -7.60 2.42
N ASP A 37 -3.57 -7.71 3.63
CA ASP A 37 -5.02 -7.65 3.86
C ASP A 37 -5.59 -6.29 3.44
N ASN A 38 -4.90 -5.20 3.78
CA ASN A 38 -5.34 -3.86 3.41
C ASN A 38 -5.18 -3.60 1.91
N ILE A 39 -4.10 -4.10 1.28
CA ILE A 39 -3.95 -4.07 -0.18
C ILE A 39 -5.08 -4.88 -0.85
N ARG A 40 -5.41 -6.07 -0.32
CA ARG A 40 -6.52 -6.89 -0.82
C ARG A 40 -7.86 -6.16 -0.71
N ALA A 41 -8.12 -5.48 0.40
CA ALA A 41 -9.36 -4.73 0.62
C ALA A 41 -9.49 -3.52 -0.33
N ILE A 42 -8.37 -2.86 -0.66
CA ILE A 42 -8.37 -1.61 -1.43
C ILE A 42 -8.18 -1.83 -2.93
N TYR A 43 -7.24 -2.69 -3.33
CA TYR A 43 -6.88 -2.95 -4.72
C TYR A 43 -7.41 -4.30 -5.23
N GLY A 44 -7.97 -5.12 -4.35
CA GLY A 44 -8.60 -6.39 -4.72
C GLY A 44 -7.64 -7.58 -4.70
N VAL A 45 -8.25 -8.76 -4.77
CA VAL A 45 -7.57 -10.06 -4.64
C VAL A 45 -6.57 -10.33 -5.76
N ALA A 46 -6.83 -9.80 -6.97
CA ALA A 46 -5.97 -10.00 -8.13
C ALA A 46 -4.57 -9.40 -7.92
N VAL A 47 -4.47 -8.30 -7.15
CA VAL A 47 -3.18 -7.68 -6.84
C VAL A 47 -2.54 -8.38 -5.65
N SER A 48 -3.31 -8.61 -4.57
CA SER A 48 -2.77 -9.12 -3.31
C SER A 48 -2.16 -10.52 -3.45
N ARG A 49 -2.65 -11.35 -4.38
CA ARG A 49 -2.12 -12.71 -4.62
C ARG A 49 -0.75 -12.73 -5.29
N GLU A 50 -0.41 -11.67 -5.99
CA GLU A 50 0.82 -11.60 -6.78
C GLU A 50 1.91 -10.77 -6.06
N LEU A 51 1.73 -10.44 -4.77
CA LEU A 51 2.70 -9.64 -4.02
C LEU A 51 3.87 -10.50 -3.52
N LEU A 52 5.06 -9.91 -3.59
CA LEU A 52 6.28 -10.40 -2.98
C LEU A 52 6.76 -9.38 -1.96
N GLU A 53 6.98 -9.82 -0.72
CA GLU A 53 7.56 -8.99 0.33
C GLU A 53 9.08 -8.90 0.17
N VAL A 54 9.61 -7.69 0.21
CA VAL A 54 11.04 -7.39 0.17
C VAL A 54 11.39 -6.58 1.40
N ARG A 55 12.39 -7.04 2.16
CA ARG A 55 12.97 -6.33 3.29
C ARG A 55 14.45 -6.10 3.05
N HIS A 56 14.91 -4.90 3.35
CA HIS A 56 16.32 -4.56 3.27
C HIS A 56 16.70 -3.61 4.38
N ASP A 57 17.83 -3.87 5.02
CA ASP A 57 18.48 -2.99 5.98
C ASP A 57 19.90 -2.77 5.47
N ASP A 58 20.25 -1.52 5.20
CA ASP A 58 21.59 -1.13 4.83
C ASP A 58 22.16 -0.22 5.91
N SER A 59 22.94 -0.79 6.81
CA SER A 59 23.58 -0.05 7.90
C SER A 59 24.67 0.90 7.43
N LYS A 60 25.24 0.70 6.23
CA LYS A 60 26.28 1.57 5.65
C LYS A 60 25.68 2.84 5.08
N LEU A 61 24.54 2.72 4.40
CA LEU A 61 23.77 3.86 3.86
C LEU A 61 22.78 4.44 4.87
N GLY A 62 22.50 3.72 5.96
CA GLY A 62 21.67 4.19 7.07
C GLY A 62 20.18 4.18 6.77
N PHE A 63 19.68 3.20 6.02
CA PHE A 63 18.25 3.09 5.72
C PHE A 63 17.69 1.67 5.84
N THR A 64 16.40 1.61 6.13
CA THR A 64 15.61 0.37 6.08
C THR A 64 14.48 0.51 5.08
N MET A 65 14.18 -0.57 4.38
CA MET A 65 13.10 -0.64 3.41
C MET A 65 12.25 -1.88 3.66
N LEU A 66 10.94 -1.68 3.58
CA LEU A 66 9.95 -2.71 3.41
C LEU A 66 9.15 -2.38 2.15
N ALA A 67 8.99 -3.34 1.25
CA ALA A 67 8.21 -3.19 0.04
C ALA A 67 7.36 -4.45 -0.20
N LEU A 68 6.17 -4.25 -0.75
CA LEU A 68 5.39 -5.31 -1.38
C LEU A 68 5.32 -4.99 -2.86
N VAL A 69 5.87 -5.86 -3.69
CA VAL A 69 6.02 -5.65 -5.13
C VAL A 69 5.29 -6.77 -5.87
N SER A 70 4.52 -6.44 -6.90
CA SER A 70 3.87 -7.45 -7.72
C SER A 70 4.91 -8.27 -8.51
N ASN A 71 4.72 -9.58 -8.57
CA ASN A 71 5.54 -10.48 -9.35
C ASN A 71 5.26 -10.33 -10.87
N ALA A 72 6.00 -11.09 -11.69
CA ALA A 72 5.93 -11.02 -13.15
C ALA A 72 4.59 -11.50 -13.77
N ASN A 73 3.72 -12.17 -13.01
CA ASN A 73 2.41 -12.63 -13.48
C ASN A 73 1.36 -11.52 -13.46
N TYR A 74 1.61 -10.42 -12.74
CA TYR A 74 0.70 -9.29 -12.65
C TYR A 74 1.07 -8.20 -13.66
N SER A 75 0.12 -7.80 -14.50
CA SER A 75 0.32 -6.74 -15.49
C SER A 75 -0.93 -5.89 -15.65
N VAL A 76 -0.75 -4.56 -15.67
CA VAL A 76 -1.82 -3.57 -15.80
C VAL A 76 -1.39 -2.39 -16.66
N LYS A 77 -2.36 -1.74 -17.32
CA LYS A 77 -2.10 -0.58 -18.20
C LYS A 77 -1.52 0.63 -17.47
N LYS A 78 -1.87 0.84 -16.21
CA LYS A 78 -1.38 1.94 -15.37
C LYS A 78 -0.75 1.36 -14.11
N SER A 79 0.55 1.57 -13.97
CA SER A 79 1.28 1.16 -12.76
C SER A 79 0.82 1.97 -11.55
N THR A 80 0.70 1.28 -10.41
CA THR A 80 0.41 1.87 -9.12
C THR A 80 1.66 1.76 -8.25
N PHE A 81 2.15 2.90 -7.75
CA PHE A 81 3.35 2.97 -6.91
C PHE A 81 3.06 3.84 -5.71
N LEU A 82 3.20 3.25 -4.52
CA LEU A 82 3.00 3.90 -3.22
C LEU A 82 4.36 3.97 -2.55
N LEU A 83 4.78 5.18 -2.23
CA LEU A 83 6.05 5.43 -1.56
C LEU A 83 5.81 6.18 -0.26
N PHE A 84 6.26 5.59 0.83
CA PHE A 84 6.30 6.24 2.13
C PHE A 84 7.75 6.44 2.55
N ILE A 85 8.12 7.68 2.86
CA ILE A 85 9.42 8.02 3.45
C ILE A 85 9.12 8.55 4.84
N ASN A 86 9.69 7.92 5.87
CA ASN A 86 9.47 8.29 7.27
C ASN A 86 7.96 8.43 7.60
N HIS A 87 7.18 7.43 7.18
CA HIS A 87 5.72 7.32 7.34
C HIS A 87 4.88 8.42 6.67
N ARG A 88 5.46 9.21 5.74
CA ARG A 88 4.73 10.19 4.94
C ARG A 88 4.60 9.74 3.50
N LEU A 89 3.40 9.87 2.93
CA LEU A 89 3.16 9.61 1.52
C LEU A 89 3.93 10.63 0.66
N VAL A 90 4.79 10.16 -0.23
CA VAL A 90 5.64 10.97 -1.10
C VAL A 90 5.47 10.53 -2.55
N ASP A 91 5.53 11.47 -3.48
CA ASP A 91 5.71 11.17 -4.90
C ASP A 91 7.14 11.51 -5.32
N SER A 92 7.84 10.53 -5.91
CA SER A 92 9.22 10.67 -6.36
C SER A 92 9.35 10.09 -7.76
N GLY A 93 9.54 10.96 -8.75
CA GLY A 93 9.72 10.57 -10.14
C GLY A 93 11.04 9.86 -10.41
N SER A 94 12.08 10.10 -9.61
CA SER A 94 13.38 9.41 -9.74
C SER A 94 13.30 7.97 -9.26
N ILE A 95 12.75 7.74 -8.06
CA ILE A 95 12.61 6.39 -7.49
C ILE A 95 11.64 5.55 -8.33
N ARG A 96 10.56 6.14 -8.84
CA ARG A 96 9.60 5.43 -9.70
C ARG A 96 10.21 4.96 -11.04
N LYS A 97 11.25 5.66 -11.52
CA LYS A 97 11.91 5.36 -12.80
C LYS A 97 13.09 4.40 -12.68
N ALA A 98 13.71 4.34 -11.51
CA ALA A 98 14.82 3.43 -11.21
C ALA A 98 14.32 1.98 -11.17
#